data_AF-A0A7Y1VDX3-F1
#
_entry.id   AF-A0A7Y1VDX3-F1
#
_cell.length_a   1.000
_cell.length_b   1.000
_cell.length_c   1.000
_cell.angle_alpha   90.00
_cell.angle_beta   90.00
_cell.angle_gamma   90.00
#
_symmetry.space_group_name_H-M   'P 1'
#
loop_
_entity.id
_entity.type
_entity.pdbx_description
1 polymer ?
#
loop_
_entity_poly.entity_id
_entity_poly.type
_entity_poly.pdbx_seq_one_letter_code
_entity_poly.pdbx_strand_id
1 'polypeptide(L)'
;IELVSLTSIEGVDVYKIKVTKGEDESFRYYDAKTGYLVRTEKTVEAQGQSIVTVEDVSDYKEVNGVMFPHTTKITAGPQVLILNSTDVKINEGVTEADFN
;
A
#
# COMPACT_ATOMS: atom_id res chain seq x y z
N ILE A 1 -7.33 -11.13 10.19
CA ILE A 1 -6.98 -11.17 8.76
C ILE A 1 -7.66 -12.37 8.13
N GLU A 2 -8.09 -12.27 6.88
CA GLU A 2 -8.83 -13.32 6.17
C GLU A 2 -8.43 -13.33 4.69
N LEU A 3 -8.13 -14.51 4.12
CA LEU A 3 -7.94 -14.67 2.68
C LEU A 3 -9.31 -14.64 2.00
N VAL A 4 -9.52 -13.69 1.10
CA VAL A 4 -10.79 -13.51 0.38
C VAL A 4 -10.75 -14.28 -0.94
N SER A 5 -9.70 -14.10 -1.73
CA SER A 5 -9.54 -14.75 -3.03
C SER A 5 -8.11 -14.72 -3.55
N LEU A 6 -7.82 -15.59 -4.51
CA LEU A 6 -6.73 -15.42 -5.47
C LEU A 6 -7.34 -14.84 -6.75
N THR A 7 -6.85 -13.69 -7.20
CA THR A 7 -7.37 -12.96 -8.37
C THR A 7 -6.21 -12.35 -9.16
N SER A 8 -6.48 -11.60 -10.22
CA SER A 8 -5.46 -10.88 -11.00
C SER A 8 -5.68 -9.37 -10.98
N ILE A 9 -4.62 -8.59 -10.82
CA ILE A 9 -4.59 -7.13 -11.05
C ILE A 9 -3.57 -6.87 -12.16
N GLU A 10 -4.00 -6.25 -13.26
CA GLU A 10 -3.12 -5.88 -14.39
C GLU A 10 -2.27 -7.06 -14.92
N GLY A 11 -2.82 -8.28 -14.88
CA GLY A 11 -2.13 -9.49 -15.33
C GLY A 11 -1.19 -10.13 -14.30
N VAL A 12 -1.10 -9.59 -13.09
CA VAL A 12 -0.36 -10.16 -11.96
C VAL A 12 -1.33 -10.90 -11.03
N ASP A 13 -1.04 -12.16 -10.73
CA ASP A 13 -1.80 -12.93 -9.74
C ASP A 13 -1.54 -12.40 -8.33
N VAL A 14 -2.61 -12.18 -7.57
CA VAL A 14 -2.57 -11.57 -6.24
C VAL A 14 -3.51 -12.26 -5.26
N TYR A 15 -3.08 -12.38 -4.01
CA TYR A 15 -3.93 -12.73 -2.89
C TYR A 15 -4.64 -11.48 -2.36
N LYS A 16 -5.96 -11.45 -2.42
CA LYS A 16 -6.79 -10.44 -1.75
C LYS A 16 -7.00 -10.85 -0.30
N ILE A 17 -6.45 -10.06 0.62
CA ILE A 17 -6.54 -10.27 2.06
C ILE A 17 -7.40 -9.17 2.68
N LYS A 18 -8.43 -9.56 3.43
CA LYS A 18 -9.20 -8.66 4.28
C LYS A 18 -8.47 -8.46 5.61
N VAL A 19 -8.33 -7.19 5.99
CA VAL A 19 -7.72 -6.76 7.25
C VAL A 19 -8.77 -5.98 8.04
N THR A 20 -9.13 -6.51 9.21
CA THR A 20 -10.06 -5.88 10.15
C THR A 20 -9.27 -5.33 11.34
N LYS A 21 -9.48 -4.06 11.68
CA LYS A 21 -8.89 -3.40 12.84
C LYS A 21 -10.00 -2.66 13.60
N GLY A 22 -10.49 -3.26 14.68
CA GLY A 22 -11.70 -2.77 15.35
C GLY A 22 -12.91 -2.94 14.44
N GLU A 23 -13.63 -1.85 14.19
CA GLU A 23 -14.77 -1.81 13.26
C GLU A 23 -14.34 -1.54 11.81
N ASP A 24 -13.08 -1.13 11.59
CA ASP A 24 -12.58 -0.77 10.27
C ASP A 24 -12.18 -2.01 9.47
N GLU A 25 -12.65 -2.08 8.21
CA GLU A 25 -12.26 -3.09 7.24
C GLU A 25 -11.47 -2.46 6.08
N SER A 26 -10.42 -3.15 5.65
CA SER A 26 -9.63 -2.80 4.48
C SER A 26 -9.18 -4.05 3.74
N PHE A 27 -8.77 -3.88 2.49
CA PHE A 27 -8.19 -4.96 1.70
C PHE A 27 -6.74 -4.64 1.35
N ARG A 28 -5.93 -5.68 1.35
CA ARG A 28 -4.55 -5.66 0.87
C ARG A 28 -4.39 -6.73 -0.18
N TYR A 29 -3.65 -6.41 -1.23
CA TYR A 29 -3.40 -7.30 -2.35
C TYR A 29 -1.91 -7.57 -2.40
N TYR A 30 -1.54 -8.84 -2.34
CA TYR A 30 -0.15 -9.28 -2.34
C TYR A 30 0.12 -10.11 -3.59
N ASP A 31 1.17 -9.76 -4.32
CA ASP A 31 1.66 -10.53 -5.46
C ASP A 31 1.93 -11.99 -5.04
N ALA A 32 1.33 -12.95 -5.74
CA ALA A 32 1.38 -14.36 -5.37
C ALA A 32 2.77 -15.00 -5.55
N LYS A 33 3.64 -14.39 -6.36
CA LYS A 33 4.99 -14.88 -6.66
C LYS A 33 6.03 -14.30 -5.69
N THR A 34 5.92 -13.01 -5.38
CA THR A 34 6.93 -12.29 -4.58
C THR A 34 6.50 -12.08 -3.13
N GLY A 35 5.20 -12.11 -2.85
CA GLY A 35 4.63 -11.75 -1.55
C GLY A 35 4.60 -10.24 -1.29
N TYR A 36 5.00 -9.39 -2.26
CA TYR A 36 4.99 -7.95 -2.08
C TYR A 36 3.59 -7.38 -2.14
N LEU A 37 3.36 -6.34 -1.34
CA LEU A 37 2.14 -5.56 -1.41
C LEU A 37 2.08 -4.88 -2.79
N VAL A 38 0.95 -4.90 -3.46
CA VAL A 38 0.77 -4.19 -4.73
C VAL A 38 -0.36 -3.18 -4.67
N ARG A 39 -1.35 -3.42 -3.80
CA ARG A 39 -2.48 -2.52 -3.61
C ARG A 39 -3.02 -2.57 -2.19
N THR A 40 -3.47 -1.44 -1.68
CA THR A 40 -4.44 -1.36 -0.58
C THR A 40 -5.73 -0.69 -1.03
N GLU A 41 -6.83 -1.07 -0.41
CA GLU A 41 -8.15 -0.52 -0.66
C GLU A 41 -8.85 -0.34 0.68
N LYS A 42 -9.37 0.87 0.92
CA LYS A 42 -10.16 1.17 2.12
C LYS A 42 -11.25 2.17 1.78
N THR A 43 -12.35 2.09 2.50
CA THR A 43 -13.38 3.13 2.48
C THR A 43 -13.09 4.12 3.59
N VAL A 44 -13.10 5.42 3.27
CA VAL A 44 -12.89 6.51 4.22
C VAL A 44 -14.12 7.40 4.20
N GLU A 45 -14.68 7.68 5.38
CA GLU A 45 -15.74 8.66 5.55
C GLU A 45 -15.13 10.07 5.59
N ALA A 46 -15.48 10.93 4.63
CA ALA A 46 -15.02 12.31 4.58
C ALA A 46 -16.16 13.23 4.13
N GLN A 47 -16.38 14.33 4.87
CA GLN A 47 -17.43 15.31 4.57
C GLN A 47 -18.85 14.69 4.44
N GLY A 48 -19.12 13.61 5.17
CA GLY A 48 -20.40 12.88 5.11
C GLY A 48 -20.56 11.98 3.88
N GLN A 49 -19.48 11.72 3.13
CA GLN A 49 -19.46 10.79 2.00
C GLN A 49 -18.47 9.65 2.26
N SER A 50 -18.87 8.44 1.87
CA SER A 50 -17.99 7.28 1.80
C SER A 50 -17.15 7.32 0.52
N ILE A 51 -15.83 7.44 0.66
CA ILE A 51 -14.88 7.49 -0.46
C ILE A 51 -14.01 6.24 -0.43
N VAL A 52 -14.09 5.42 -1.48
CA VAL A 52 -13.13 4.34 -1.69
C VAL A 52 -11.80 4.96 -2.10
N THR A 53 -10.76 4.68 -1.31
CA THR A 53 -9.39 5.06 -1.56
C THR A 53 -8.60 3.82 -1.94
N VAL A 54 -7.95 3.87 -3.10
CA VAL A 54 -7.05 2.82 -3.60
C VAL A 54 -5.63 3.36 -3.61
N GLU A 55 -4.70 2.62 -3.04
CA GLU A 55 -3.27 2.92 -3.08
C GLU A 55 -2.55 1.78 -3.79
N ASP A 56 -1.98 2.07 -4.96
CA ASP A 56 -1.12 1.16 -5.72
C ASP A 56 0.33 1.45 -5.40
N VAL A 57 1.10 0.40 -5.10
CA VAL A 57 2.54 0.50 -4.86
C VAL A 57 3.30 -0.34 -5.88
N SER A 58 4.38 0.23 -6.43
CA SER A 58 5.15 -0.37 -7.52
C SER A 58 6.60 0.11 -7.50
N ASP A 59 7.37 -0.28 -8.51
CA ASP A 59 8.80 0.03 -8.66
C ASP A 59 9.60 -0.42 -7.42
N TYR A 60 9.43 -1.69 -7.04
CA TYR A 60 10.15 -2.27 -5.91
C TYR A 60 11.64 -2.33 -6.18
N LYS A 61 12.46 -1.73 -5.31
CA LYS A 61 13.93 -1.73 -5.37
C LYS A 61 14.52 -2.20 -4.05
N GLU A 62 15.69 -2.85 -4.15
CA GLU A 62 16.41 -3.30 -2.96
C GLU A 62 17.15 -2.14 -2.30
N VAL A 63 16.94 -1.99 -1.00
CA VAL A 63 17.67 -1.05 -0.13
C VAL A 63 18.13 -1.85 1.09
N ASN A 64 19.44 -2.05 1.22
CA ASN A 64 20.06 -2.83 2.28
C ASN A 64 19.39 -4.22 2.49
N GLY A 65 19.12 -4.95 1.39
CA GLY A 65 18.53 -6.29 1.43
C GLY A 65 17.02 -6.35 1.64
N VAL A 66 16.32 -5.20 1.66
CA VAL A 66 14.86 -5.14 1.77
C VAL A 66 14.27 -4.47 0.53
N MET A 67 13.22 -5.06 -0.04
CA MET A 67 12.54 -4.51 -1.21
C MET A 67 11.52 -3.45 -0.79
N PHE A 68 11.75 -2.19 -1.20
CA PHE A 68 10.87 -1.06 -0.94
C PHE A 68 10.18 -0.59 -2.22
N PRO A 69 8.89 -0.23 -2.17
CA PRO A 69 8.23 0.41 -3.31
C PRO A 69 8.75 1.84 -3.48
N HIS A 70 9.13 2.20 -4.71
CA HIS A 70 9.54 3.57 -5.03
C HIS A 70 8.44 4.41 -5.67
N THR A 71 7.32 3.80 -6.06
CA THR A 71 6.16 4.53 -6.60
C THR A 71 4.91 4.17 -5.82
N THR A 72 4.21 5.20 -5.35
CA THR A 72 2.89 5.09 -4.74
C THR A 72 1.90 5.94 -5.52
N LYS A 73 0.81 5.33 -6.00
CA LYS A 73 -0.29 6.01 -6.67
C LYS A 73 -1.54 5.91 -5.81
N ILE A 74 -2.04 7.05 -5.34
CA ILE A 74 -3.24 7.16 -4.53
C ILE A 74 -4.38 7.65 -5.42
N THR A 75 -5.47 6.92 -5.45
CA THR A 75 -6.71 7.28 -6.14
C THR A 75 -7.83 7.40 -5.11
N ALA A 76 -8.40 8.60 -4.97
CA ALA A 76 -9.50 8.89 -4.04
C ALA A 76 -10.61 9.64 -4.79
N GLY A 77 -11.67 8.92 -5.16
CA GLY A 77 -12.71 9.45 -6.05
C GLY A 77 -12.11 9.97 -7.37
N PRO A 78 -12.33 11.25 -7.74
CA PRO A 78 -11.76 11.83 -8.97
C PRO A 78 -10.29 12.26 -8.85
N GLN A 79 -9.70 12.25 -7.65
CA GLN A 79 -8.34 12.72 -7.42
C GLN A 79 -7.33 11.58 -7.57
N VAL A 80 -6.22 11.87 -8.26
CA VAL A 80 -5.08 10.96 -8.42
C VAL A 80 -3.81 11.69 -8.00
N LEU A 81 -3.08 11.11 -7.05
CA LEU A 81 -1.76 11.57 -6.61
C LEU A 81 -0.72 10.48 -6.88
N ILE A 82 0.42 10.86 -7.46
CA ILE A 82 1.55 9.94 -7.67
C ILE A 82 2.74 10.49 -6.89
N LEU A 83 3.28 9.65 -6.01
CA LEU A 83 4.48 9.91 -5.21
C LEU A 83 5.59 9.00 -5.73
N ASN A 84 6.74 9.60 -6.04
CA ASN A 84 7.94 8.86 -6.45
C ASN A 84 9.07 9.13 -5.45
N SER A 85 9.61 8.06 -4.89
CA SER A 85 10.74 8.09 -3.97
C SER A 85 12.05 8.12 -4.76
N THR A 86 12.78 9.24 -4.64
CA THR A 86 14.09 9.41 -5.29
C THR A 86 15.23 8.78 -4.50
N ASP A 87 15.11 8.73 -3.18
CA ASP A 87 16.11 8.17 -2.28
C ASP A 87 15.42 7.54 -1.06
N VAL A 88 15.94 6.39 -0.61
CA VAL A 88 15.43 5.65 0.55
C VAL A 88 16.65 5.21 1.36
N LYS A 89 16.69 5.64 2.62
CA LYS A 89 17.78 5.36 3.56
C LYS A 89 17.26 4.63 4.78
N ILE A 90 18.04 3.69 5.29
CA ILE A 90 17.68 2.87 6.46
C ILE A 90 18.67 3.13 7.57
N ASN A 91 18.15 3.49 8.75
CA ASN A 91 18.93 3.74 9.98
C ASN A 91 20.03 4.80 9.80
N GLU A 92 19.82 5.78 8.92
CA GLU A 92 20.77 6.85 8.63
C GLU A 92 20.14 8.21 8.90
N GLY A 93 20.91 9.13 9.50
CA GLY A 93 20.55 10.55 9.54
C GLY A 93 19.45 10.96 10.53
N VAL A 94 19.11 10.10 11.49
CA VAL A 94 18.11 10.40 12.54
C VAL A 94 18.68 10.15 13.94
N THR A 95 18.16 10.90 14.91
CA THR A 95 18.50 10.82 16.33
C THR A 95 17.23 10.64 17.17
N GLU A 96 17.36 10.28 18.44
CA GLU A 96 16.20 10.18 19.35
C GLU A 96 15.42 11.50 19.44
N ALA A 97 16.09 12.64 19.26
CA ALA A 97 15.46 13.95 19.29
C ALA A 97 14.40 14.17 18.19
N ASP A 98 14.52 13.45 17.07
CA ASP A 98 13.63 13.57 15.90
C ASP A 98 12.27 12.86 16.09
N PHE A 99 12.10 12.12 17.20
CA PHE A 99 10.92 11.28 17.47
C PHE A 99 10.12 11.70 18.72
N ASN A 100 10.34 12.91 19.24
CA ASN A 100 9.66 13.46 20.43
C ASN A 100 8.28 14.06 20.14
#